data_AF-A0A7C2WSV6-F1
#
_entry.id   AF-A0A7C2WSV6-F1
#
_cell.length_a   1.000
_cell.length_b   1.000
_cell.length_c   1.000
_cell.angle_alpha   90.00
_cell.angle_beta   90.00
_cell.angle_gamma   90.00
#
_symmetry.space_group_name_H-M   'P 1'
#
loop_
_entity.id
_entity.type
_entity.pdbx_description
1 polymer ?
#
loop_
_entity_poly.entity_id
_entity_poly.type
_entity_poly.pdbx_seq_one_letter_code
_entity_poly.pdbx_strand_id
1 'polypeptide(L)'
;MPDTEDEDSAAETFWPEGYKQVIREDVRQAILAQFTGKRRFHHVYRNSYSETYPSYENFIGKVADMVAIGAENGADDAFDEIMDAFLEEEALPELRRYNSYSWPDALPREVREKLRRSIVDEYSQDDVYLFAYKVGYKNDFSTLDEYINQVAELVETGVKNGAEDTVEKIYRSFISLDRLRPVRRYPRRLKM
;
A
#
# COMPACT_ATOMS: atom_id res chain seq x y z
N MET A 1 40.40 9.34 27.58
CA MET A 1 39.16 8.60 27.34
C MET A 1 38.74 8.95 25.94
N PRO A 2 38.78 8.03 24.97
CA PRO A 2 38.24 8.31 23.64
C PRO A 2 36.72 8.35 23.74
N ASP A 3 36.09 9.34 23.10
CA ASP A 3 34.65 9.45 22.91
C ASP A 3 34.11 8.19 22.23
N THR A 4 33.35 7.40 22.98
CA THR A 4 32.62 6.23 22.47
C THR A 4 31.19 6.58 22.03
N GLU A 5 30.91 7.86 21.72
CA GLU A 5 29.58 8.29 21.24
C GLU A 5 29.42 8.25 19.71
N ASP A 6 30.51 8.12 18.95
CA ASP A 6 30.47 8.09 17.47
C ASP A 6 30.41 6.67 16.86
N GLU A 7 30.48 5.59 17.67
CA GLU A 7 30.42 4.20 17.19
C GLU A 7 29.00 3.59 17.19
N ASP A 8 27.99 4.28 17.74
CA ASP A 8 26.59 3.81 17.82
C ASP A 8 25.67 4.39 16.74
N SER A 9 26.24 5.01 15.69
CA SER A 9 25.54 5.12 14.40
C SER A 9 25.60 3.77 13.67
N ALA A 10 25.03 2.74 14.29
CA ALA A 10 24.72 1.49 13.62
C ALA A 10 23.90 1.85 12.36
N ALA A 11 24.44 1.51 11.19
CA ALA A 11 23.87 1.89 9.91
C ALA A 11 22.43 1.37 9.78
N GLU A 12 21.44 2.23 10.07
CA GLU A 12 20.03 1.96 9.87
C GLU A 12 19.81 1.52 8.41
N THR A 13 19.57 0.21 8.23
CA THR A 13 19.26 -0.33 6.91
C THR A 13 17.75 -0.31 6.76
N PHE A 14 17.26 0.24 5.65
CA PHE A 14 15.84 0.39 5.40
C PHE A 14 15.37 -0.59 4.34
N TRP A 15 14.09 -0.95 4.39
CA TRP A 15 13.45 -1.72 3.33
C TRP A 15 13.36 -0.92 2.01
N PRO A 16 13.39 -1.60 0.85
CA PRO A 16 13.08 -0.98 -0.44
C PRO A 16 11.64 -0.43 -0.46
N GLU A 17 11.47 0.77 -1.02
CA GLU A 17 10.18 1.50 -1.05
C GLU A 17 9.84 2.08 -2.45
N GLY A 18 10.53 1.68 -3.51
CA GLY A 18 10.27 2.13 -4.88
C GLY A 18 8.84 1.83 -5.33
N TYR A 19 8.28 0.69 -4.89
CA TYR A 19 6.86 0.37 -5.11
C TYR A 19 5.90 1.45 -4.55
N LYS A 20 6.27 2.15 -3.46
CA LYS A 20 5.45 3.24 -2.89
C LYS A 20 5.33 4.41 -3.85
N GLN A 21 6.31 4.63 -4.73
CA GLN A 21 6.21 5.66 -5.77
C GLN A 21 5.11 5.34 -6.79
N VAL A 22 5.01 4.07 -7.21
CA VAL A 22 3.93 3.60 -8.08
C VAL A 22 2.56 3.84 -7.42
N ILE A 23 2.46 3.65 -6.11
CA ILE A 23 1.22 3.92 -5.35
C ILE A 23 0.92 5.44 -5.32
N ARG A 24 1.92 6.25 -4.97
CA ARG A 24 1.75 7.70 -4.81
C ARG A 24 1.40 8.40 -6.13
N GLU A 25 1.87 7.86 -7.25
CA GLU A 25 1.63 8.42 -8.58
C GLU A 25 0.50 7.68 -9.31
N ASP A 26 0.74 6.46 -9.75
CA ASP A 26 -0.13 5.77 -10.71
C ASP A 26 -1.44 5.31 -10.06
N VAL A 27 -1.37 4.72 -8.86
CA VAL A 27 -2.59 4.32 -8.12
C VAL A 27 -3.41 5.55 -7.79
N ARG A 28 -2.79 6.61 -7.27
CA ARG A 28 -3.46 7.89 -7.01
C ARG A 28 -4.13 8.48 -8.25
N GLN A 29 -3.47 8.47 -9.41
CA GLN A 29 -4.05 9.00 -10.64
C GLN A 29 -5.20 8.15 -11.17
N ALA A 30 -5.07 6.82 -11.10
CA ALA A 30 -6.18 5.92 -11.40
C ALA A 30 -7.38 6.22 -10.51
N ILE A 31 -7.12 6.48 -9.21
CA ILE A 31 -8.15 6.82 -8.24
C ILE A 31 -8.84 8.14 -8.60
N LEU A 32 -8.05 9.17 -8.89
CA LEU A 32 -8.54 10.48 -9.25
C LEU A 32 -9.42 10.45 -10.52
N ALA A 33 -8.95 9.76 -11.56
CA ALA A 33 -9.66 9.66 -12.83
C ALA A 33 -11.05 9.01 -12.65
N GLN A 34 -11.13 7.97 -11.82
CA GLN A 34 -12.39 7.28 -11.55
C GLN A 34 -13.41 8.14 -10.79
N PHE A 35 -12.96 8.92 -9.81
CA PHE A 35 -13.85 9.79 -9.04
C PHE A 35 -14.30 11.02 -9.83
N THR A 36 -13.41 11.62 -10.63
CA THR A 36 -13.72 12.80 -11.44
C THR A 36 -14.65 12.48 -12.62
N GLY A 37 -14.43 11.35 -13.31
CA GLY A 37 -15.10 11.02 -14.58
C GLY A 37 -16.63 10.89 -14.52
N LYS A 38 -17.22 10.77 -13.31
CA LYS A 38 -18.68 10.65 -13.12
C LYS A 38 -19.29 11.75 -12.24
N ARG A 39 -18.54 12.81 -11.90
CA ARG A 39 -18.93 13.82 -10.88
C ARG A 39 -19.50 13.19 -9.61
N ARG A 40 -18.96 12.02 -9.24
CA ARG A 40 -19.37 11.27 -8.06
C ARG A 40 -19.07 12.14 -6.84
N PHE A 41 -20.02 12.27 -5.92
CA PHE A 41 -19.90 13.14 -4.74
C PHE A 41 -20.01 14.64 -4.98
N HIS A 42 -20.40 15.11 -6.18
CA HIS A 42 -20.60 16.56 -6.37
C HIS A 42 -21.68 17.12 -5.43
N HIS A 43 -22.73 16.35 -5.15
CA HIS A 43 -23.75 16.70 -4.16
C HIS A 43 -23.18 16.76 -2.73
N VAL A 44 -22.39 15.75 -2.34
CA VAL A 44 -21.73 15.68 -1.02
C VAL A 44 -20.76 16.86 -0.84
N TYR A 45 -19.96 17.14 -1.86
CA TYR A 45 -19.06 18.30 -1.87
C TYR A 45 -19.82 19.60 -1.64
N ARG A 46 -20.86 19.87 -2.44
CA ARG A 46 -21.62 21.11 -2.38
C ARG A 46 -22.24 21.33 -1.00
N ASN A 47 -22.77 20.28 -0.40
CA ASN A 47 -23.54 20.38 0.84
C ASN A 47 -22.68 20.37 2.11
N SER A 48 -21.52 19.73 2.10
CA SER A 48 -20.78 19.43 3.34
C SER A 48 -19.31 19.84 3.32
N TYR A 49 -18.74 20.12 2.14
CA TYR A 49 -17.29 20.33 2.00
C TYR A 49 -16.91 21.57 1.19
N SER A 50 -17.87 22.30 0.63
CA SER A 50 -17.62 23.50 -0.19
C SER A 50 -17.01 24.67 0.59
N GLU A 51 -17.22 24.72 1.91
CA GLU A 51 -16.58 25.71 2.79
C GLU A 51 -15.13 25.34 3.16
N THR A 52 -14.78 24.05 3.10
CA THR A 52 -13.45 23.55 3.47
C THR A 52 -12.52 23.41 2.28
N TYR A 53 -13.06 23.01 1.12
CA TYR A 53 -12.28 22.79 -0.09
C TYR A 53 -12.64 23.86 -1.14
N PRO A 54 -11.65 24.58 -1.70
CA PRO A 54 -11.93 25.67 -2.64
C PRO A 54 -12.61 25.24 -3.95
N SER A 55 -12.49 23.96 -4.30
CA SER A 55 -13.09 23.39 -5.52
C SER A 55 -13.41 21.92 -5.33
N TYR A 56 -14.29 21.40 -6.19
CA TYR A 56 -14.61 19.98 -6.23
C TYR A 56 -13.38 19.14 -6.61
N GLU A 57 -12.54 19.66 -7.49
CA GLU A 57 -11.29 19.03 -7.91
C GLU A 57 -10.31 18.90 -6.73
N ASN A 58 -10.21 19.92 -5.87
CA ASN A 58 -9.39 19.87 -4.65
C ASN A 58 -9.95 18.84 -3.65
N PHE A 59 -11.26 18.77 -3.50
CA PHE A 59 -11.93 17.78 -2.65
C PHE A 59 -11.66 16.34 -3.13
N ILE A 60 -11.86 16.07 -4.41
CA ILE A 60 -11.62 14.75 -5.01
C ILE A 60 -10.12 14.42 -5.04
N GLY A 61 -9.26 15.41 -5.25
CA GLY A 61 -7.81 15.27 -5.09
C GLY A 61 -7.43 14.81 -3.68
N LYS A 62 -8.04 15.40 -2.65
CA LYS A 62 -7.79 15.00 -1.25
C LYS A 62 -8.31 13.60 -0.93
N VAL A 63 -9.48 13.24 -1.43
CA VAL A 63 -10.01 11.87 -1.34
C VAL A 63 -9.05 10.89 -2.01
N ALA A 64 -8.52 11.23 -3.19
CA ALA A 64 -7.57 10.39 -3.90
C ALA A 64 -6.25 10.21 -3.13
N ASP A 65 -5.73 11.28 -2.53
CA ASP A 65 -4.56 11.22 -1.66
C ASP A 65 -4.80 10.28 -0.46
N MET A 66 -5.96 10.39 0.18
CA MET A 66 -6.31 9.55 1.34
C MET A 66 -6.34 8.07 0.96
N VAL A 67 -7.00 7.72 -0.16
CA VAL A 67 -7.08 6.33 -0.62
C VAL A 67 -5.69 5.80 -1.02
N ALA A 68 -4.85 6.61 -1.66
CA ALA A 68 -3.47 6.22 -1.99
C ALA A 68 -2.62 5.98 -0.73
N ILE A 69 -2.81 6.78 0.33
CA ILE A 69 -2.18 6.52 1.65
C ILE A 69 -2.69 5.21 2.25
N GLY A 70 -4.00 4.95 2.16
CA GLY A 70 -4.57 3.67 2.60
C GLY A 70 -3.95 2.49 1.87
N ALA A 71 -3.77 2.61 0.55
CA ALA A 71 -3.13 1.61 -0.28
C ALA A 71 -1.65 1.39 0.09
N GLU A 72 -0.92 2.46 0.40
CA GLU A 72 0.46 2.41 0.89
C GLU A 72 0.54 1.67 2.23
N ASN A 73 -0.33 2.01 3.18
CA ASN A 73 -0.37 1.35 4.49
C ASN A 73 -0.75 -0.13 4.37
N GLY A 74 -1.73 -0.48 3.53
CA GLY A 74 -2.09 -1.89 3.31
C GLY A 74 -0.99 -2.71 2.62
N ALA A 75 -0.11 -2.06 1.85
CA ALA A 75 1.09 -2.70 1.32
C ALA A 75 2.11 -2.98 2.43
N ASP A 76 2.34 -2.00 3.31
CA ASP A 76 3.22 -2.14 4.47
C ASP A 76 2.70 -3.24 5.40
N ASP A 77 1.40 -3.25 5.73
CA ASP A 77 0.76 -4.29 6.55
C ASP A 77 0.96 -5.69 5.93
N ALA A 78 0.77 -5.83 4.60
CA ALA A 78 0.99 -7.10 3.90
C ALA A 78 2.46 -7.56 3.94
N PHE A 79 3.41 -6.64 3.83
CA PHE A 79 4.81 -7.00 3.97
C PHE A 79 5.16 -7.39 5.41
N ASP A 80 4.58 -6.72 6.40
CA ASP A 80 4.78 -7.06 7.81
C ASP A 80 4.24 -8.46 8.11
N GLU A 81 3.05 -8.82 7.60
CA GLU A 81 2.51 -10.20 7.70
C GLU A 81 3.40 -11.25 7.02
N ILE A 82 4.01 -10.93 5.87
CA ILE A 82 4.97 -11.84 5.19
C ILE A 82 6.24 -12.01 6.02
N MET A 83 6.72 -10.93 6.64
CA MET A 83 7.91 -10.97 7.49
C MET A 83 7.64 -11.75 8.77
N ASP A 84 6.47 -11.58 9.39
CA ASP A 84 6.07 -12.35 10.57
C ASP A 84 5.99 -13.84 10.23
N ALA A 85 5.37 -14.22 9.11
CA ALA A 85 5.33 -15.62 8.65
C ALA A 85 6.73 -16.20 8.45
N PHE A 86 7.67 -15.42 7.91
CA PHE A 86 9.05 -15.84 7.78
C PHE A 86 9.73 -16.05 9.14
N LEU A 87 9.56 -15.12 10.08
CA LEU A 87 10.14 -15.19 11.42
C LEU A 87 9.58 -16.35 12.27
N GLU A 88 8.31 -16.70 12.04
CA GLU A 88 7.62 -17.80 12.71
C GLU A 88 7.82 -19.16 11.99
N GLU A 89 8.61 -19.18 10.89
CA GLU A 89 8.83 -20.35 10.05
C GLU A 89 7.53 -20.97 9.49
N GLU A 90 6.53 -20.11 9.23
CA GLU A 90 5.22 -20.48 8.70
C GLU A 90 5.12 -20.33 7.17
N ALA A 91 4.08 -20.94 6.60
CA ALA A 91 3.74 -20.74 5.19
C ALA A 91 3.41 -19.26 4.90
N LEU A 92 3.59 -18.82 3.65
CA LEU A 92 3.19 -17.47 3.26
C LEU A 92 1.71 -17.20 3.59
N PRO A 93 1.36 -16.00 4.08
CA PRO A 93 0.01 -15.71 4.54
C PRO A 93 -0.99 -15.75 3.39
N GLU A 94 -2.18 -16.28 3.66
CA GLU A 94 -3.32 -16.19 2.75
C GLU A 94 -4.04 -14.86 2.96
N LEU A 95 -3.54 -13.78 2.34
CA LEU A 95 -4.22 -12.48 2.39
C LEU A 95 -5.61 -12.59 1.76
N ARG A 96 -6.64 -12.47 2.61
CA ARG A 96 -8.03 -12.56 2.17
C ARG A 96 -8.38 -11.37 1.30
N ARG A 97 -8.77 -11.65 0.06
CA ARG A 97 -9.38 -10.67 -0.83
C ARG A 97 -10.79 -10.35 -0.33
N TYR A 98 -11.16 -9.08 -0.32
CA TYR A 98 -12.54 -8.71 -0.02
C TYR A 98 -13.50 -9.22 -1.11
N ASN A 99 -14.66 -9.72 -0.69
CA ASN A 99 -15.70 -10.27 -1.58
C ASN A 99 -16.26 -9.24 -2.56
N SER A 100 -16.16 -7.95 -2.21
CA SER A 100 -16.55 -6.83 -3.06
C SER A 100 -15.72 -5.63 -2.70
N TYR A 101 -15.18 -4.97 -3.72
CA TYR A 101 -14.54 -3.68 -3.58
C TYR A 101 -15.59 -2.61 -3.95
N SER A 102 -15.90 -1.71 -3.00
CA SER A 102 -16.71 -0.50 -3.21
C SER A 102 -16.01 0.49 -4.14
N TRP A 103 -14.71 0.27 -4.37
CA TRP A 103 -13.94 0.74 -5.49
C TRP A 103 -14.40 0.09 -6.82
N PRO A 104 -15.07 0.83 -7.73
CA PRO A 104 -15.52 0.26 -9.00
C PRO A 104 -14.36 0.20 -9.98
N ASP A 105 -14.03 -1.01 -10.43
CA ASP A 105 -12.92 -1.38 -11.30
C ASP A 105 -11.57 -1.39 -10.56
N ALA A 106 -11.18 -2.59 -10.13
CA ALA A 106 -9.85 -2.93 -9.64
C ALA A 106 -8.77 -2.18 -10.44
N LEU A 107 -7.77 -1.64 -9.72
CA LEU A 107 -6.58 -0.97 -10.28
C LEU A 107 -6.30 -1.36 -11.73
N PRO A 108 -6.14 -0.38 -12.67
CA PRO A 108 -5.91 -0.68 -14.06
C PRO A 108 -4.78 -1.69 -14.24
N ARG A 109 -4.93 -2.61 -15.19
CA ARG A 109 -3.97 -3.70 -15.40
C ARG A 109 -2.53 -3.20 -15.49
N GLU A 110 -2.31 -2.11 -16.21
CA GLU A 110 -1.00 -1.46 -16.37
C GLU A 110 -0.40 -1.01 -15.03
N VAL A 111 -1.21 -0.40 -14.16
CA VAL A 111 -0.76 0.04 -12.83
C VAL A 111 -0.41 -1.16 -11.94
N ARG A 112 -1.20 -2.24 -12.01
CA ARG A 112 -0.91 -3.48 -11.27
C ARG A 112 0.38 -4.14 -11.74
N GLU A 113 0.58 -4.22 -13.05
CA GLU A 113 1.80 -4.79 -13.63
C GLU A 113 3.03 -3.95 -13.28
N LYS A 114 2.92 -2.62 -13.30
CA LYS A 114 3.99 -1.71 -12.87
C LYS A 114 4.32 -1.88 -11.39
N LEU A 115 3.29 -1.99 -10.53
CA LEU A 115 3.45 -2.21 -9.10
C LEU A 115 4.15 -3.55 -8.81
N ARG A 116 3.64 -4.64 -9.39
CA ARG A 116 4.23 -5.98 -9.25
C ARG A 116 5.67 -6.00 -9.72
N ARG A 117 5.96 -5.42 -10.88
CA ARG A 117 7.33 -5.33 -11.41
C ARG A 117 8.24 -4.58 -10.45
N SER A 118 7.82 -3.44 -9.91
CA SER A 118 8.61 -2.70 -8.92
C SER A 118 8.94 -3.55 -7.71
N ILE A 119 7.97 -4.31 -7.18
CA ILE A 119 8.19 -5.20 -6.03
C ILE A 119 9.17 -6.31 -6.40
N VAL A 120 8.97 -6.97 -7.56
CA VAL A 120 9.85 -8.06 -8.01
C VAL A 120 11.28 -7.57 -8.21
N ASP A 121 11.47 -6.44 -8.89
CA ASP A 121 12.79 -5.89 -9.19
C ASP A 121 13.55 -5.53 -7.91
N GLU A 122 12.86 -4.96 -6.90
CA GLU A 122 13.46 -4.58 -5.63
C GLU A 122 13.74 -5.78 -4.72
N TYR A 123 12.75 -6.66 -4.53
CA TYR A 123 12.81 -7.71 -3.51
C TYR A 123 13.48 -9.00 -4.01
N SER A 124 13.66 -9.18 -5.32
CA SER A 124 14.47 -10.30 -5.86
C SER A 124 15.96 -10.18 -5.56
N GLN A 125 16.44 -8.95 -5.29
CA GLN A 125 17.84 -8.68 -4.93
C GLN A 125 18.04 -8.51 -3.42
N ASP A 126 16.96 -8.57 -2.65
CA ASP A 126 16.98 -8.35 -1.21
C ASP A 126 17.52 -9.58 -0.46
N ASP A 127 18.48 -9.35 0.42
CA ASP A 127 19.18 -10.39 1.16
C ASP A 127 18.27 -11.17 2.10
N VAL A 128 17.29 -10.51 2.72
CA VAL A 128 16.34 -11.16 3.63
C VAL A 128 15.40 -12.08 2.86
N TYR A 129 14.87 -11.64 1.71
CA TYR A 129 13.99 -12.46 0.88
C TYR A 129 14.74 -13.61 0.20
N LEU A 130 15.98 -13.38 -0.23
CA LEU A 130 16.87 -14.43 -0.74
C LEU A 130 17.16 -15.49 0.32
N PHE A 131 17.36 -15.06 1.57
CA PHE A 131 17.57 -15.97 2.69
C PHE A 131 16.29 -16.74 3.01
N ALA A 132 15.15 -16.06 3.16
CA ALA A 132 13.83 -16.66 3.43
C ALA A 132 13.47 -17.74 2.41
N TYR A 133 13.67 -17.47 1.12
CA TYR A 133 13.48 -18.47 0.07
C TYR A 133 14.35 -19.71 0.29
N LYS A 134 15.65 -19.54 0.57
CA LYS A 134 16.59 -20.66 0.71
C LYS A 134 16.30 -21.55 1.92
N VAL A 135 15.84 -20.96 3.02
CA VAL A 135 15.71 -21.66 4.31
C VAL A 135 14.30 -22.14 4.60
N GLY A 136 13.27 -21.35 4.26
CA GLY A 136 11.87 -21.65 4.58
C GLY A 136 11.07 -22.14 3.37
N TYR A 137 11.23 -21.48 2.22
CA TYR A 137 10.24 -21.61 1.12
C TYR A 137 10.70 -22.41 -0.11
N LYS A 138 11.93 -22.91 -0.14
CA LYS A 138 12.49 -23.65 -1.29
C LYS A 138 11.74 -24.96 -1.61
N ASN A 139 11.07 -25.54 -0.63
CA ASN A 139 10.29 -26.77 -0.84
C ASN A 139 8.90 -26.47 -1.40
N ASP A 140 8.38 -25.25 -1.19
CA ASP A 140 7.04 -24.84 -1.61
C ASP A 140 7.06 -24.13 -2.97
N PHE A 141 8.17 -23.48 -3.32
CA PHE A 141 8.35 -22.75 -4.59
C PHE A 141 9.54 -23.31 -5.36
N SER A 142 9.35 -23.55 -6.66
CA SER A 142 10.37 -24.18 -7.51
C SER A 142 11.53 -23.24 -7.83
N THR A 143 11.26 -21.93 -7.87
CA THR A 143 12.25 -20.89 -8.15
C THR A 143 12.06 -19.67 -7.23
N LEU A 144 13.13 -18.89 -7.07
CA LEU A 144 13.06 -17.60 -6.39
C LEU A 144 12.06 -16.67 -7.07
N ASP A 145 12.04 -16.67 -8.41
CA ASP A 145 11.10 -15.85 -9.18
C ASP A 145 9.65 -16.20 -8.85
N GLU A 146 9.32 -17.48 -8.70
CA GLU A 146 7.98 -17.93 -8.33
C GLU A 146 7.60 -17.40 -6.92
N TYR A 147 8.50 -17.54 -5.95
CA TYR A 147 8.34 -17.03 -4.59
C TYR A 147 8.13 -15.50 -4.56
N ILE A 148 8.99 -14.74 -5.25
CA ILE A 148 8.89 -13.26 -5.27
C ILE A 148 7.64 -12.79 -6.02
N ASN A 149 7.19 -13.51 -7.06
CA ASN A 149 5.92 -13.20 -7.71
C ASN A 149 4.73 -13.46 -6.77
N GLN A 150 4.80 -14.48 -5.91
CA GLN A 150 3.78 -14.72 -4.89
C GLN A 150 3.77 -13.60 -3.83
N VAL A 151 4.93 -13.17 -3.35
CA VAL A 151 5.07 -11.99 -2.47
C VAL A 151 4.45 -10.75 -3.12
N ALA A 152 4.75 -10.48 -4.39
CA ALA A 152 4.19 -9.35 -5.11
C ALA A 152 2.65 -9.44 -5.26
N GLU A 153 2.08 -10.65 -5.40
CA GLU A 153 0.63 -10.86 -5.41
C GLU A 153 -0.04 -10.58 -4.07
N LEU A 154 0.63 -10.98 -2.98
CA LEU A 154 0.18 -10.71 -1.62
C LEU A 154 0.19 -9.21 -1.34
N VAL A 155 1.28 -8.53 -1.64
CA VAL A 155 1.39 -7.06 -1.46
C VAL A 155 0.39 -6.33 -2.35
N GLU A 156 0.18 -6.75 -3.61
CA GLU A 156 -0.88 -6.18 -4.46
C GLU A 156 -2.28 -6.34 -3.83
N THR A 157 -2.52 -7.45 -3.12
CA THR A 157 -3.76 -7.68 -2.37
C THR A 157 -3.86 -6.74 -1.16
N GLY A 158 -2.77 -6.57 -0.40
CA GLY A 158 -2.69 -5.58 0.68
C GLY A 158 -2.99 -4.15 0.23
N VAL A 159 -2.40 -3.73 -0.89
CA VAL A 159 -2.68 -2.43 -1.55
C VAL A 159 -4.18 -2.23 -1.80
N LYS A 160 -4.85 -3.25 -2.36
CA LYS A 160 -6.29 -3.17 -2.64
C LYS A 160 -7.11 -3.11 -1.36
N ASN A 161 -6.76 -3.90 -0.35
CA ASN A 161 -7.47 -3.95 0.91
C ASN A 161 -7.34 -2.62 1.66
N GLY A 162 -6.13 -2.06 1.78
CA GLY A 162 -5.92 -0.76 2.42
C GLY A 162 -6.58 0.42 1.69
N ALA A 163 -6.64 0.38 0.36
CA ALA A 163 -7.41 1.32 -0.43
C ALA A 163 -8.91 1.22 -0.10
N GLU A 164 -9.46 0.00 -0.09
CA GLU A 164 -10.87 -0.27 0.18
C GLU A 164 -11.29 0.15 1.59
N ASP A 165 -10.50 -0.20 2.61
CA ASP A 165 -10.74 0.20 4.00
C ASP A 165 -10.81 1.72 4.14
N THR A 166 -10.01 2.43 3.35
CA THR A 166 -10.00 3.89 3.34
C THR A 166 -11.21 4.46 2.62
N VAL A 167 -11.60 3.87 1.49
CA VAL A 167 -12.84 4.22 0.78
C VAL A 167 -14.06 4.01 1.67
N GLU A 168 -14.11 2.90 2.41
CA GLU A 168 -15.19 2.64 3.35
C GLU A 168 -15.25 3.70 4.45
N LYS A 169 -14.11 4.07 5.04
CA LYS A 169 -14.03 5.16 6.03
C LYS A 169 -14.54 6.49 5.46
N ILE A 170 -14.20 6.80 4.21
CA ILE A 170 -14.67 8.00 3.50
C ILE A 170 -16.19 7.96 3.28
N TYR A 171 -16.73 6.83 2.82
CA TYR A 171 -18.18 6.67 2.65
C TYR A 171 -18.93 6.80 3.96
N ARG A 172 -18.42 6.22 5.05
CA ARG A 172 -19.01 6.37 6.39
C ARG A 172 -19.04 7.84 6.80
N SER A 173 -17.97 8.61 6.56
CA SER A 173 -17.97 10.06 6.80
C SER A 173 -18.98 10.83 5.95
N PHE A 174 -19.22 10.41 4.72
CA PHE A 174 -20.25 11.03 3.87
C PHE A 174 -21.66 10.76 4.39
N ILE A 175 -21.93 9.56 4.89
CA ILE A 175 -23.24 9.19 5.46
C ILE A 175 -23.49 9.95 6.77
N SER A 176 -22.47 10.09 7.63
CA SER A 176 -22.59 10.81 8.90
C SER A 176 -22.47 12.34 8.76
N LEU A 177 -22.20 12.85 7.56
CA LEU A 177 -21.90 14.27 7.28
C LEU A 177 -20.74 14.83 8.13
N ASP A 178 -19.83 13.95 8.55
CA ASP A 178 -18.67 14.31 9.36
C ASP A 178 -17.53 14.88 8.51
N ARG A 179 -16.58 15.53 9.18
CA ARG A 179 -15.31 15.91 8.53
C ARG A 179 -14.53 14.67 8.09
N LEU A 180 -13.93 14.73 6.92
CA LEU A 180 -12.97 13.72 6.47
C LEU A 180 -11.81 13.64 7.46
N ARG A 181 -11.60 12.45 8.04
CA ARG A 181 -10.47 12.22 8.95
C ARG A 181 -9.19 12.04 8.14
N PRO A 182 -8.10 12.75 8.47
CA PRO A 182 -6.85 12.59 7.74
C PRO A 182 -6.29 11.17 7.92
N VAL A 183 -5.92 10.53 6.81
CA VAL A 183 -5.15 9.28 6.82
C VAL A 183 -3.67 9.63 6.91
N ARG A 184 -2.92 8.91 7.73
CA ARG A 184 -1.47 9.11 7.92
C ARG A 184 -0.71 7.93 7.34
N ARG A 185 0.40 8.25 6.66
CA ARG A 185 1.37 7.24 6.21
C ARG A 185 2.12 6.69 7.40
N TYR A 186 2.50 5.43 7.33
CA TYR A 186 3.47 4.87 8.25
C TYR A 186 4.87 5.47 8.04
N PRO A 187 5.70 5.52 9.10
CA PRO A 187 7.10 5.87 8.94
C PRO A 187 7.82 4.85 8.06
N ARG A 188 8.99 5.25 7.56
CA ARG A 188 9.84 4.37 6.75
C ARG A 188 10.23 3.14 7.55
N ARG A 189 10.17 1.96 6.93
CA ARG A 189 10.40 0.69 7.63
C ARG A 189 11.89 0.38 7.74
N LEU A 190 12.33 0.03 8.94
CA LEU A 190 13.69 -0.42 9.24
C LEU A 190 13.79 -1.94 9.04
N LYS A 191 14.92 -2.39 8.49
CA LYS A 191 15.34 -3.79 8.58
C LYS A 191 15.95 -3.98 9.97
N MET A 192 15.29 -4.80 10.79
CA MET A 192 15.85 -5.23 12.10
C MET A 192 16.78 -6.42 11.93
#